data_AF-A0A257JA27-F1
#
_entry.id   AF-A0A257JA27-F1
#
_cell.length_a   1.000
_cell.length_b   1.000
_cell.length_c   1.000
_cell.angle_alpha   90.00
_cell.angle_beta   90.00
_cell.angle_gamma   90.00
#
_symmetry.space_group_name_H-M   'P 1'
#
loop_
_entity.id
_entity.type
_entity.pdbx_description
1 polymer ?
#
loop_
_entity_poly.entity_id
_entity_poly.type
_entity_poly.pdbx_seq_one_letter_code
_entity_poly.pdbx_strand_id
1 'polypeptide(L)'
;MSTPNSPDRFNEERAAYTVRGAANQPDLEAGVAAIRNVLKTLPSKPGVYRMYDARGDVLYVGKAKALKNRVTNYTQVERLPNRLRRMVAQTRSMTIVTTNSEAEALLLEAQLIKRYRPAYNVLLRADKSFPFILLR
;
A
#
# COMPACT_ATOMS: atom_id res chain seq x y z
N MET A 1 -32.23 30.19 -20.29
CA MET A 1 -31.91 29.70 -18.93
C MET A 1 -31.53 28.23 -19.06
N SER A 2 -30.22 27.93 -19.04
CA SER A 2 -29.73 26.57 -19.28
C SER A 2 -28.64 26.27 -18.27
N THR A 3 -28.98 25.52 -17.23
CA THR A 3 -28.02 24.90 -16.32
C THR A 3 -28.00 23.40 -16.59
N PRO A 4 -26.86 22.79 -16.94
CA PRO A 4 -26.67 21.36 -16.76
C PRO A 4 -25.96 21.14 -15.43
N ASN A 5 -26.75 20.79 -14.41
CA ASN A 5 -26.25 20.21 -13.16
C ASN A 5 -26.20 18.69 -13.33
N SER A 6 -25.01 18.10 -13.31
CA SER A 6 -24.79 16.67 -13.00
C SER A 6 -23.30 16.39 -12.79
N PRO A 7 -22.82 16.15 -11.57
CA PRO A 7 -21.52 15.56 -11.35
C PRO A 7 -21.68 14.05 -11.15
N ASP A 8 -21.73 13.31 -12.25
CA ASP A 8 -21.58 11.85 -12.25
C ASP A 8 -20.09 11.47 -12.08
N ARG A 9 -19.50 11.88 -10.94
CA ARG A 9 -18.05 11.86 -10.67
C ARG A 9 -17.62 10.96 -9.52
N PHE A 10 -18.53 10.17 -8.97
CA PHE A 10 -18.23 9.25 -7.89
C PHE A 10 -18.64 7.84 -8.30
N ASN A 11 -17.72 7.18 -9.00
CA ASN A 11 -17.79 5.74 -9.21
C ASN A 11 -17.49 5.04 -7.87
N GLU A 12 -18.47 5.07 -6.96
CA GLU A 12 -18.50 4.28 -5.72
C GLU A 12 -18.96 2.83 -5.96
N GLU A 13 -19.41 2.50 -7.17
CA GLU A 13 -20.03 1.20 -7.47
C GLU A 13 -19.07 0.12 -8.02
N ARG A 14 -17.80 0.43 -8.30
CA ARG A 14 -16.82 -0.57 -8.77
C ARG A 14 -16.00 -1.27 -7.66
N ALA A 15 -16.46 -1.23 -6.42
CA ALA A 15 -15.91 -2.03 -5.32
C ALA A 15 -16.74 -3.29 -4.99
N ALA A 16 -17.75 -3.62 -5.81
CA ALA A 16 -18.69 -4.70 -5.54
C ALA A 16 -18.45 -5.97 -6.37
N TYR A 17 -17.26 -6.58 -6.32
CA TYR A 17 -17.06 -7.99 -6.71
C TYR A 17 -15.88 -8.62 -5.96
N THR A 18 -15.97 -8.73 -4.64
CA THR A 18 -15.14 -9.67 -3.88
C THR A 18 -16.04 -10.56 -3.04
N VAL A 19 -16.41 -11.68 -3.65
CA VAL A 19 -16.94 -12.93 -3.07
C VAL A 19 -17.09 -12.88 -1.55
N ARG A 20 -18.33 -12.92 -1.03
CA ARG A 20 -18.62 -13.39 0.33
C ARG A 20 -18.10 -14.84 0.42
N GLY A 21 -17.00 -15.04 1.13
CA GLY A 21 -16.45 -16.35 1.46
C GLY A 21 -15.71 -16.23 2.79
N ALA A 22 -16.19 -16.94 3.79
CA ALA A 22 -15.79 -16.86 5.19
C ALA A 22 -14.30 -17.22 5.38
N ALA A 23 -13.48 -16.26 5.82
CA ALA A 23 -12.15 -16.42 6.46
C ALA A 23 -11.32 -15.10 6.51
N ASN A 24 -11.83 -13.97 6.02
CA ASN A 24 -11.08 -12.70 5.94
C ASN A 24 -11.42 -11.76 7.12
N GLN A 25 -11.45 -12.28 8.35
CA GLN A 25 -11.66 -11.45 9.54
C GLN A 25 -10.38 -10.65 9.82
N PRO A 26 -10.44 -9.32 10.00
CA PRO A 26 -9.28 -8.55 10.42
C PRO A 26 -8.79 -9.05 11.79
N ASP A 27 -7.50 -9.36 11.85
CA ASP A 27 -6.80 -9.82 13.06
C ASP A 27 -5.48 -9.05 13.13
N LEU A 28 -5.40 -8.16 14.11
CA LEU A 28 -4.27 -7.29 14.31
C LEU A 28 -3.02 -8.06 14.76
N GLU A 29 -3.19 -9.07 15.60
CA GLU A 29 -2.07 -9.84 16.14
C GLU A 29 -1.43 -10.68 15.03
N ALA A 30 -2.25 -11.38 14.24
CA ALA A 30 -1.79 -12.14 13.08
C ALA A 30 -1.08 -11.23 12.06
N GLY A 31 -1.62 -10.04 11.82
CA GLY A 31 -1.02 -9.04 10.94
C GLY A 31 0.35 -8.56 11.41
N VAL A 32 0.46 -8.21 12.70
CA VAL A 32 1.74 -7.80 13.29
C VAL A 32 2.74 -8.96 13.27
N ALA A 33 2.31 -10.20 13.56
CA ALA A 33 3.16 -11.38 13.51
C ALA A 33 3.73 -11.62 12.10
N ALA A 34 2.91 -11.52 11.05
CA ALA A 34 3.34 -11.64 9.66
C ALA A 34 4.41 -10.57 9.31
N ILE A 35 4.18 -9.32 9.72
CA ILE A 35 5.14 -8.23 9.50
C ILE A 35 6.44 -8.47 10.27
N ARG A 36 6.37 -8.91 11.54
CA ARG A 36 7.54 -9.22 12.37
C ARG A 36 8.38 -10.36 11.78
N ASN A 37 7.76 -11.37 11.19
CA ASN A 37 8.49 -12.47 10.55
C ASN A 37 9.33 -11.99 9.37
N VAL A 38 8.76 -11.14 8.51
CA VAL A 38 9.48 -10.52 7.39
C VAL A 38 10.58 -9.58 7.90
N LEU A 39 10.33 -8.85 8.99
CA LEU A 39 11.30 -7.91 9.56
C LEU A 39 12.62 -8.57 9.96
N LYS A 40 12.61 -9.84 10.37
CA LYS A 40 13.82 -10.60 10.75
C LYS A 40 14.78 -10.78 9.58
N THR A 41 14.29 -10.82 8.36
CA THR A 41 15.10 -11.09 7.15
C THR A 41 15.36 -9.83 6.31
N LEU A 42 14.90 -8.66 6.74
CA LEU A 42 14.99 -7.44 5.95
C LEU A 42 16.38 -6.80 5.97
N PRO A 43 16.96 -6.48 4.79
CA PRO A 43 18.19 -5.71 4.72
C PRO A 43 17.93 -4.22 4.99
N SER A 44 18.96 -3.51 5.43
CA SER A 44 19.00 -2.05 5.47
C SER A 44 19.35 -1.49 4.09
N LYS A 45 18.49 -1.75 3.10
CA LYS A 45 18.63 -1.28 1.70
C LYS A 45 17.36 -0.57 1.22
N PRO A 46 17.45 0.26 0.16
CA PRO A 46 16.27 0.81 -0.48
C PRO A 46 15.48 -0.29 -1.20
N GLY A 47 14.19 -0.03 -1.38
CA GLY A 47 13.32 -0.95 -2.11
C GLY A 47 11.84 -0.68 -1.91
N VAL A 48 11.03 -1.61 -2.40
CA VAL A 48 9.56 -1.57 -2.36
C VAL A 48 9.05 -2.79 -1.61
N TYR A 49 8.04 -2.58 -0.77
CA TYR A 49 7.31 -3.65 -0.09
C TYR A 49 5.84 -3.63 -0.51
N ARG A 50 5.25 -4.82 -0.52
CA ARG A 50 3.82 -5.05 -0.75
C ARG A 50 3.26 -5.83 0.42
N MET A 51 2.08 -5.42 0.90
CA MET A 51 1.31 -6.15 1.91
C MET A 51 0.11 -6.79 1.23
N TYR A 52 -0.20 -8.03 1.62
CA TYR A 52 -1.26 -8.83 1.02
C TYR A 52 -2.23 -9.31 2.08
N ASP A 53 -3.50 -9.46 1.70
CA ASP A 53 -4.52 -10.06 2.55
C ASP A 53 -4.46 -11.60 2.54
N ALA A 54 -5.43 -12.28 3.16
CA ALA A 54 -5.47 -13.74 3.16
C ALA A 54 -5.80 -14.35 1.79
N ARG A 55 -6.34 -13.55 0.85
CA ARG A 55 -6.66 -13.97 -0.52
C ARG A 55 -5.48 -13.81 -1.47
N GLY A 56 -4.43 -13.11 -1.05
CA GLY A 56 -3.30 -12.76 -1.89
C GLY A 56 -3.53 -11.48 -2.70
N ASP A 57 -4.55 -10.68 -2.36
CA ASP A 57 -4.78 -9.38 -2.97
C ASP A 57 -3.83 -8.33 -2.37
N VAL A 58 -3.31 -7.42 -3.20
CA VAL A 58 -2.40 -6.36 -2.74
C VAL A 58 -3.20 -5.30 -1.98
N LEU A 59 -2.98 -5.21 -0.67
CA LEU A 59 -3.60 -4.21 0.20
C LEU A 59 -2.89 -2.86 0.11
N TYR A 60 -1.56 -2.90 0.05
CA TYR A 60 -0.72 -1.70 0.09
C TYR A 60 0.64 -1.94 -0.60
N VAL A 61 1.12 -0.91 -1.28
CA VAL A 61 2.47 -0.82 -1.83
C VAL A 61 3.15 0.40 -1.20
N GLY A 62 4.39 0.27 -0.76
CA GLY A 62 5.18 1.42 -0.33
C GLY A 62 6.66 1.26 -0.61
N LYS A 63 7.37 2.37 -0.79
CA LYS A 63 8.83 2.40 -0.87
C LYS A 63 9.52 2.77 0.44
N ALA A 64 10.80 2.45 0.54
CA ALA A 64 11.66 2.88 1.64
C ALA A 64 13.09 3.13 1.18
N LYS A 65 13.78 4.10 1.82
CA LYS A 65 15.24 4.26 1.73
C LYS A 65 15.96 3.14 2.49
N ALA A 66 15.37 2.72 3.60
CA ALA A 66 15.80 1.56 4.40
C ALA A 66 14.55 0.73 4.75
N LEU A 67 14.41 -0.42 4.11
CA LEU A 67 13.24 -1.31 4.27
C LEU A 67 13.01 -1.70 5.73
N LYS A 68 14.08 -2.09 6.44
CA LYS A 68 13.99 -2.49 7.86
C LYS A 68 13.33 -1.40 8.72
N ASN A 69 13.81 -0.16 8.64
CA ASN A 69 13.27 0.96 9.42
C ASN A 69 11.80 1.23 9.09
N ARG A 70 11.45 1.24 7.80
CA ARG A 70 10.08 1.51 7.37
C ARG A 70 9.11 0.42 7.82
N VAL A 71 9.53 -0.85 7.74
CA VAL A 71 8.69 -1.99 8.11
C VAL A 71 8.50 -2.09 9.62
N THR A 72 9.53 -1.77 10.42
CA THR A 72 9.41 -1.67 11.89
C THR A 72 8.28 -0.75 12.34
N ASN A 73 8.05 0.37 11.65
CA ASN A 73 7.01 1.33 12.02
C ASN A 73 5.61 0.69 12.01
N TYR A 74 5.34 -0.29 11.14
CA TYR A 74 4.05 -0.97 11.09
C TYR A 74 3.79 -1.90 12.28
N THR A 75 4.84 -2.28 13.02
CA THR A 75 4.70 -3.07 14.26
C THR A 75 4.38 -2.20 15.47
N GLN A 76 4.55 -0.88 15.38
CA GLN A 76 4.21 0.09 16.42
C GLN A 76 2.76 0.57 16.25
N VAL A 77 1.80 -0.36 16.37
CA VAL A 77 0.41 -0.16 15.96
C VAL A 77 -0.26 1.06 16.59
N GLU A 78 0.02 1.35 17.86
CA GLU A 78 -0.57 2.49 18.58
C GLU A 78 -0.26 3.84 17.93
N ARG A 79 0.91 3.95 17.29
CA ARG A 79 1.38 5.16 16.60
C ARG A 79 0.85 5.28 15.17
N LEU A 80 0.15 4.26 14.67
CA LEU A 80 -0.38 4.25 13.32
C LEU A 80 -1.73 4.96 13.23
N PRO A 81 -1.98 5.73 12.15
CA PRO A 81 -3.31 6.19 11.82
C PRO A 81 -4.31 5.04 11.66
N ASN A 82 -5.58 5.28 11.99
CA ASN A 82 -6.68 4.31 11.87
C ASN A 82 -6.67 3.49 10.59
N ARG A 83 -6.42 4.15 9.45
CA ARG A 83 -6.35 3.50 8.15
C ARG A 83 -5.26 2.42 8.08
N LEU A 84 -4.06 2.73 8.56
CA LEU A 84 -2.94 1.79 8.55
C LEU A 84 -3.11 0.70 9.61
N ARG A 85 -3.77 0.99 10.74
CA ARG A 85 -4.15 -0.05 11.71
C ARG A 85 -5.06 -1.11 11.08
N ARG A 86 -6.07 -0.69 10.32
CA ARG A 86 -6.96 -1.59 9.58
C ARG A 86 -6.20 -2.40 8.52
N MET A 87 -5.31 -1.76 7.78
CA MET A 87 -4.46 -2.44 6.80
C MET A 87 -3.62 -3.54 7.46
N VAL A 88 -2.93 -3.21 8.56
CA VAL A 88 -2.11 -4.19 9.30
C VAL A 88 -2.97 -5.37 9.78
N ALA A 89 -4.17 -5.13 10.29
CA ALA A 89 -5.06 -6.21 10.72
C ALA A 89 -5.51 -7.15 9.59
N GLN A 90 -5.49 -6.70 8.34
CA GLN A 90 -5.81 -7.53 7.17
C GLN A 90 -4.57 -8.20 6.56
N THR A 91 -3.37 -7.69 6.83
CA THR A 91 -2.12 -8.24 6.28
C THR A 91 -1.90 -9.68 6.74
N ARG A 92 -1.58 -10.57 5.80
CA ARG A 92 -1.18 -11.97 6.06
C ARG A 92 0.18 -12.32 5.50
N SER A 93 0.65 -11.60 4.48
CA SER A 93 1.99 -11.77 3.95
C SER A 93 2.55 -10.47 3.39
N MET A 94 3.87 -10.44 3.17
CA MET A 94 4.53 -9.34 2.48
C MET A 94 5.51 -9.86 1.45
N THR A 95 5.67 -9.08 0.38
CA THR A 95 6.71 -9.30 -0.63
C THR A 95 7.62 -8.09 -0.70
N ILE A 96 8.93 -8.35 -0.76
CA ILE A 96 9.97 -7.33 -0.76
C ILE A 96 10.76 -7.38 -2.06
N VAL A 97 11.02 -6.23 -2.66
CA VAL A 97 11.94 -6.08 -3.79
C VAL A 97 12.96 -5.00 -3.41
N THR A 98 14.22 -5.39 -3.24
CA THR A 98 15.32 -4.46 -3.03
C THR A 98 15.70 -3.79 -4.34
N THR A 99 16.11 -2.53 -4.27
CA THR A 99 16.62 -1.76 -5.42
C THR A 99 18.04 -1.27 -5.13
N ASN A 100 18.73 -0.77 -6.15
CA ASN A 100 20.07 -0.21 -6.00
C ASN A 100 20.04 1.25 -5.56
N SER A 101 18.93 1.95 -5.85
CA SER A 101 18.75 3.35 -5.49
C SER A 101 17.34 3.66 -5.01
N GLU A 102 17.17 4.82 -4.38
CA GLU A 102 15.86 5.36 -4.01
C GLU A 102 15.02 5.74 -5.24
N ALA A 103 15.67 6.16 -6.33
CA ALA A 103 15.01 6.53 -7.57
C ALA A 103 14.36 5.30 -8.24
N GLU A 104 15.07 4.18 -8.28
CA GLU A 104 14.51 2.90 -8.73
C GLU A 104 13.33 2.46 -7.86
N ALA A 105 13.44 2.59 -6.53
CA ALA A 105 12.35 2.26 -5.63
C ALA A 105 11.11 3.13 -5.88
N LEU A 106 11.30 4.42 -6.18
CA LEU A 106 10.23 5.35 -6.54
C LEU A 106 9.53 4.93 -7.84
N LEU A 107 10.30 4.62 -8.88
CA LEU A 107 9.74 4.20 -10.18
C LEU A 107 8.99 2.88 -10.05
N LEU A 108 9.58 1.89 -9.36
CA LEU A 108 8.96 0.59 -9.14
C LEU A 108 7.68 0.70 -8.30
N GLU A 109 7.68 1.50 -7.24
CA GLU A 109 6.49 1.76 -6.44
C GLU A 109 5.37 2.33 -7.30
N ALA A 110 5.65 3.37 -8.09
CA ALA A 110 4.65 4.00 -8.95
C ALA A 110 4.05 3.02 -9.96
N GLN A 111 4.89 2.17 -10.57
CA GLN A 111 4.45 1.11 -11.47
C GLN A 111 3.55 0.09 -10.77
N LEU A 112 3.91 -0.35 -9.57
CA LEU A 112 3.14 -1.33 -8.80
C LEU A 112 1.82 -0.75 -8.29
N ILE A 113 1.79 0.50 -7.81
CA ILE A 113 0.55 1.20 -7.43
C ILE A 113 -0.37 1.33 -8.63
N LYS A 114 0.16 1.71 -9.80
CA LYS A 114 -0.64 1.81 -11.05
C LYS A 114 -1.21 0.45 -11.46
N ARG A 115 -0.42 -0.62 -11.33
CA ARG A 115 -0.81 -2.00 -11.69
C ARG A 115 -1.88 -2.57 -10.76
N TYR A 116 -1.71 -2.44 -9.45
CA TYR A 116 -2.57 -3.12 -8.47
C TYR A 116 -3.69 -2.25 -7.91
N ARG A 117 -3.57 -0.92 -7.99
CA ARG A 117 -4.48 0.07 -7.35
C ARG A 117 -4.92 -0.34 -5.93
N PRO A 118 -3.97 -0.56 -5.01
CA PRO A 118 -4.28 -1.15 -3.70
C PRO A 118 -5.22 -0.26 -2.88
N ALA A 119 -6.14 -0.89 -2.13
CA ALA A 119 -7.18 -0.18 -1.39
C ALA A 119 -6.64 0.82 -0.35
N TYR A 120 -5.46 0.57 0.22
CA TYR A 120 -4.88 1.44 1.26
C TYR A 120 -3.89 2.49 0.72
N ASN A 121 -3.58 2.48 -0.58
CA ASN A 121 -2.79 3.56 -1.20
C ASN A 121 -3.69 4.77 -1.46
N VAL A 122 -3.28 5.96 -1.01
CA VAL A 122 -3.97 7.18 -1.48
C VAL A 122 -3.58 7.35 -2.94
N LEU A 123 -4.55 7.19 -3.85
CA LEU A 123 -4.35 7.59 -5.24
C LEU A 123 -4.39 9.12 -5.27
N LEU A 124 -3.26 9.74 -5.59
CA LEU A 124 -3.26 11.15 -6.00
C LEU A 124 -4.08 11.23 -7.28
N ARG A 125 -5.23 11.90 -7.23
CA ARG A 125 -5.95 12.29 -8.45
C ARG A 125 -5.01 13.21 -9.21
N ALA A 126 -4.80 12.92 -10.49
CA ALA A 126 -3.93 13.68 -11.36
C ALA A 126 -4.59 15.02 -11.76
N ASP A 127 -4.91 15.85 -10.77
CA ASP A 127 -5.24 17.25 -10.99
C ASP A 127 -4.03 18.07 -10.53
N LYS A 128 -3.21 18.44 -11.53
CA LYS A 128 -2.14 19.44 -11.52
C LYS A 128 -0.74 18.94 -11.13
N SER A 129 0.16 19.04 -12.13
CA SER A 129 1.63 19.05 -12.02
C SER A 129 2.32 17.71 -11.80
N PHE A 130 2.92 17.16 -12.86
CA PHE A 130 4.02 16.19 -12.71
C PHE A 130 5.25 16.96 -12.19
N PRO A 131 5.78 16.68 -10.98
CA PRO A 131 7.05 17.26 -10.58
C PRO A 131 8.14 16.65 -11.47
N PHE A 132 8.82 17.50 -12.25
CA PHE A 132 10.01 17.11 -13.00
C PHE A 132 11.10 16.71 -12.00
N ILE A 133 11.68 15.51 -12.17
CA ILE A 133 12.85 15.08 -11.42
C ILE A 133 14.07 15.54 -12.22
N LEU A 134 14.78 16.55 -11.72
CA LEU A 134 16.09 16.92 -12.23
C LEU A 134 17.11 15.90 -11.68
N LEU A 135 17.74 15.15 -12.57
CA LEU A 135 18.92 14.35 -12.24
C LEU A 135 20.15 15.23 -12.54
N ARG A 136 21.00 15.44 -11.54
CA ARG A 136 22.31 16.09 -11.67
C ARG A 136 23.41 15.04 -11.53
#